data_AF-A0A447GFQ6-F1
#
_entry.id   AF-A0A447GFQ6-F1
#
_cell.length_a   1.000
_cell.length_b   1.000
_cell.length_c   1.000
_cell.angle_alpha   90.00
_cell.angle_beta   90.00
_cell.angle_gamma   90.00
#
_symmetry.space_group_name_H-M   'P 1'
#
loop_
_entity.id
_entity.type
_entity.pdbx_description
1 polymer ?
#
loop_
_entity_poly.entity_id
_entity_poly.type
_entity_poly.pdbx_seq_one_letter_code
_entity_poly.pdbx_strand_id
1 'polypeptide(L)'
;MIWTAPNGRTYPTHPGSRIFFPTWHTTTADLPRTPIAVVTASARDLPMLRRRRTKAADLAHRVAGERTLNDAYVTERNRPPPF
;
A
#
# COMPACT_ATOMS: atom_id res chain seq x y z
N MET A 1 22.17 9.58 9.88
CA MET A 1 22.30 11.04 9.92
C MET A 1 23.20 11.38 11.09
N ILE A 2 24.23 12.19 10.86
CA ILE A 2 25.22 12.57 11.88
C ILE A 2 25.10 14.08 12.06
N TRP A 3 24.94 14.52 13.31
CA TRP A 3 24.85 15.95 13.64
C TRP A 3 26.15 16.43 14.28
N THR A 4 26.64 17.60 13.84
CA THR A 4 27.85 18.23 14.37
C THR A 4 27.47 19.51 15.11
N ALA A 5 27.87 19.59 16.37
CA ALA A 5 27.66 20.74 17.23
C ALA A 5 28.64 21.88 16.88
N PRO A 6 28.32 23.15 17.21
CA PRO A 6 29.20 24.30 16.97
C PRO A 6 30.56 24.22 17.69
N ASN A 7 30.67 23.40 18.73
CA ASN A 7 31.91 23.11 19.44
C ASN A 7 32.74 21.98 18.79
N GLY A 8 32.37 21.55 17.58
CA GLY A 8 33.06 20.51 16.82
C GLY A 8 32.75 19.07 17.26
N ARG A 9 31.84 18.86 18.22
CA ARG A 9 31.47 17.50 18.66
C ARG A 9 30.43 16.89 17.73
N THR A 10 30.63 15.64 17.38
CA THR A 10 29.79 14.91 16.44
C THR A 10 28.98 13.84 17.16
N TYR A 11 27.68 13.79 16.90
CA TYR A 11 26.75 12.86 17.52
C TYR A 11 26.01 12.05 16.45
N PRO A 12 26.16 10.71 16.44
CA PRO A 12 25.39 9.86 15.55
C PRO A 12 23.95 9.72 16.06
N THR A 13 22.97 10.05 15.22
CA THR A 13 21.56 9.78 15.52
C THR A 13 21.23 8.34 15.14
N HIS A 14 20.70 7.58 16.10
CA HIS A 14 20.21 6.22 15.89
C HIS A 14 18.68 6.20 15.72
N PRO A 15 18.13 5.29 14.91
CA PRO A 15 16.69 5.11 14.82
C PRO A 15 16.12 4.59 16.16
N GLY A 16 14.90 5.00 16.49
CA GLY A 16 14.25 4.64 17.76
C GLY A 16 14.06 3.13 17.99
N SER A 17 14.07 2.32 16.93
CA SER A 17 14.06 0.86 17.00
C SER A 17 15.24 0.27 17.78
N ARG A 18 16.36 1.00 17.90
CA ARG A 18 17.54 0.57 18.65
C ARG A 18 17.28 0.39 20.15
N ILE A 19 16.25 1.02 20.70
CA ILE A 19 15.84 0.84 22.11
C ILE A 19 15.40 -0.61 22.36
N PHE A 20 14.62 -1.17 21.43
CA PHE A 20 14.07 -2.52 21.55
C PHE A 20 15.02 -3.57 20.97
N PHE A 21 15.87 -3.18 20.02
CA PHE A 21 16.78 -4.09 19.31
C PHE A 21 18.21 -3.54 19.29
N PRO A 22 18.95 -3.64 20.41
CA PRO A 22 20.25 -2.97 20.57
C PRO A 22 21.35 -3.54 19.67
N THR A 23 21.26 -4.81 19.28
CA THR A 23 22.23 -5.51 18.42
C THR A 23 21.81 -5.56 16.95
N TRP A 24 20.62 -5.05 16.60
CA TRP A 24 20.16 -5.06 15.22
C TRP A 24 20.87 -3.97 14.43
N HIS A 25 21.56 -4.39 13.36
CA HIS A 25 22.06 -3.48 12.33
C HIS A 25 20.91 -2.79 11.57
N THR A 26 20.53 -1.59 12.00
CA THR A 26 19.45 -0.79 11.38
C THR A 26 19.89 -0.01 10.14
N THR A 27 21.19 -0.01 9.84
CA THR A 27 21.72 0.66 8.65
C THR A 27 21.50 -0.26 7.45
N THR A 28 20.53 0.05 6.61
CA THR A 28 20.39 -0.63 5.31
C THR A 28 21.55 -0.19 4.43
N ALA A 29 22.38 -1.14 3.99
CA ALA A 29 23.42 -0.87 2.99
C ALA A 29 22.77 -0.48 1.66
N ASP A 30 23.47 0.33 0.85
CA ASP A 30 22.97 0.68 -0.48
C ASP A 30 22.71 -0.58 -1.30
N LEU A 31 21.50 -0.67 -1.85
CA LEU A 31 21.09 -1.80 -2.66
C LEU A 31 21.86 -1.74 -4.00
N PRO A 32 22.46 -2.84 -4.49
CA PRO A 32 23.07 -2.83 -5.81
C PRO A 32 22.01 -2.47 -6.85
N ARG A 33 22.36 -1.61 -7.82
CA ARG A 33 21.46 -1.19 -8.89
C ARG A 33 20.98 -2.43 -9.64
N THR A 34 19.73 -2.82 -9.41
CA THR A 34 19.15 -3.97 -10.09
C THR A 34 18.91 -3.59 -11.55
N PRO A 35 19.39 -4.36 -12.53
CA PRO A 35 19.04 -4.11 -13.91
C PRO A 35 17.51 -4.22 -14.05
N ILE A 36 16.90 -3.24 -14.70
CA ILE A 36 15.49 -3.32 -15.08
C ILE A 36 15.39 -4.50 -16.05
N ALA A 37 14.80 -5.61 -15.60
CA ALA A 37 14.49 -6.71 -16.49
C ALA A 37 13.52 -6.16 -17.54
N VAL A 38 14.00 -6.01 -18.77
CA VAL A 38 13.11 -5.84 -19.92
C VAL A 38 12.31 -7.13 -19.98
N VAL A 39 11.01 -7.04 -19.68
CA VAL A 39 10.10 -8.18 -19.83
C VAL A 39 10.06 -8.50 -21.32
N THR A 40 10.95 -9.39 -21.76
CA THR A 40 10.89 -9.96 -23.10
C THR A 40 9.64 -10.83 -23.12
N ALA A 41 8.64 -10.33 -23.84
CA ALA A 41 7.32 -10.92 -23.89
C ALA A 41 7.38 -12.31 -24.53
N SER A 42 7.37 -13.36 -23.71
CA SER A 42 6.55 -14.54 -23.96
C SER A 42 6.33 -15.36 -22.69
N ALA A 43 5.60 -14.79 -21.73
CA ALA A 43 4.83 -15.61 -20.79
C ALA A 43 3.64 -16.29 -21.51
N ARG A 44 3.88 -16.85 -22.71
CA ARG A 44 2.86 -17.51 -23.55
C ARG A 44 2.63 -18.97 -23.16
N ASP A 45 3.54 -19.55 -22.38
CA ASP A 45 3.52 -20.98 -22.05
C ASP A 45 3.09 -21.30 -20.61
N LEU A 46 2.67 -20.28 -19.83
CA LEU A 46 2.04 -20.52 -18.53
C LEU A 46 0.51 -20.42 -18.66
N PRO A 47 -0.27 -21.45 -18.30
CA PRO A 47 -1.73 -21.43 -18.28
C PRO A 47 -2.30 -20.59 -17.12
N MET A 48 -1.58 -19.55 -16.67
CA MET A 48 -2.03 -18.71 -15.58
C MET A 48 -3.11 -17.76 -16.06
N LEU A 49 -4.34 -17.97 -15.57
CA LEU A 49 -5.44 -17.05 -15.79
C LEU A 49 -5.06 -15.67 -15.25
N ARG A 50 -4.89 -14.70 -16.15
CA ARG A 50 -4.67 -13.31 -15.78
C ARG A 50 -5.99 -12.75 -15.27
N ARG A 51 -5.94 -11.93 -14.21
CA ARG A 51 -7.12 -11.22 -13.72
C ARG A 51 -7.73 -10.39 -14.87
N ARG A 52 -9.01 -10.63 -15.16
CA ARG A 52 -9.76 -9.92 -16.21
C ARG A 52 -10.08 -8.47 -15.83
N ARG A 53 -10.19 -8.18 -14.53
CA ARG A 53 -10.53 -6.86 -13.97
C ARG A 53 -9.49 -6.42 -12.94
N THR A 54 -9.31 -5.11 -12.82
CA THR A 54 -8.50 -4.52 -11.75
C THR A 54 -9.25 -4.64 -10.42
N LYS A 55 -8.53 -4.63 -9.29
CA LYS A 55 -9.17 -4.64 -7.96
C LYS A 55 -10.17 -3.49 -7.77
N ALA A 56 -9.86 -2.31 -8.34
CA ALA A 56 -10.74 -1.14 -8.28
C ALA A 56 -12.05 -1.37 -9.05
N ALA A 57 -11.99 -2.00 -10.23
CA ALA A 57 -13.19 -2.31 -11.01
C ALA A 57 -14.07 -3.37 -10.33
N ASP A 58 -13.47 -4.38 -9.69
CA ASP A 58 -14.21 -5.38 -8.92
C ASP A 58 -14.90 -4.75 -7.70
N LEU A 59 -14.21 -3.85 -7.00
CA LEU A 59 -14.78 -3.11 -5.88
C LEU A 59 -15.95 -2.23 -6.34
N ALA A 60 -15.78 -1.49 -7.43
CA ALA A 60 -16.84 -0.64 -7.97
C ALA A 60 -18.08 -1.46 -8.36
N HIS A 61 -17.89 -2.61 -9.01
CA HIS A 61 -18.98 -3.52 -9.37
C HIS A 61 -19.71 -4.05 -8.14
N ARG A 62 -18.96 -4.47 -7.12
CA ARG A 62 -19.56 -4.96 -5.86
C ARG A 62 -20.37 -3.87 -5.17
N VAL A 63 -19.81 -2.67 -5.01
CA VAL A 63 -20.50 -1.53 -4.38
C VAL A 63 -21.76 -1.14 -5.16
N ALA A 64 -21.71 -1.14 -6.50
CA ALA A 64 -22.88 -0.86 -7.32
C ALA A 64 -23.99 -1.89 -7.08
N GLY A 65 -23.65 -3.18 -7.04
CA GLY A 65 -24.61 -4.24 -6.71
C GLY A 65 -25.21 -4.09 -5.31
N GLU A 66 -24.38 -3.81 -4.31
CA GLU A 66 -24.86 -3.56 -2.94
C GLU A 66 -25.80 -2.35 -2.88
N ARG A 67 -25.49 -1.27 -3.62
CA ARG A 67 -26.38 -0.09 -3.71
C ARG A 67 -27.72 -0.43 -4.35
N THR A 68 -27.72 -1.14 -5.48
CA THR A 68 -28.98 -1.54 -6.14
C THR A 68 -29.87 -2.39 -5.24
N LEU A 69 -29.29 -3.24 -4.39
CA LEU A 69 -30.04 -4.03 -3.41
C LEU A 69 -30.56 -3.17 -2.26
N ASN A 70 -29.81 -2.14 -1.88
CA ASN A 70 -30.15 -1.24 -0.77
C ASN A 70 -31.08 -0.09 -1.14
N ASP A 71 -31.32 0.16 -2.44
CA ASP A 71 -32.13 1.29 -2.91
C ASP A 71 -33.51 1.33 -2.26
N ALA A 72 -34.20 0.20 -2.15
CA ALA A 72 -35.53 0.12 -1.51
C ALA A 72 -35.51 0.48 -0.01
N TYR A 73 -34.47 0.07 0.71
CA TYR A 73 -34.32 0.43 2.14
C TYR A 73 -33.99 1.92 2.31
N VAL A 74 -33.22 2.49 1.38
CA VAL A 74 -32.89 3.92 1.38
C VAL A 74 -34.12 4.77 1.08
N THR A 75 -34.98 4.35 0.13
CA THR A 75 -36.22 5.09 -0.17
C THR A 75 -37.20 5.09 0.99
N GLU A 76 -37.37 3.96 1.68
CA GLU A 76 -38.22 3.89 2.88
C GLU A 76 -37.71 4.79 4.00
N ARG A 77 -36.40 4.73 4.28
CA ARG A 77 -35.76 5.59 5.30
C ARG A 77 -35.89 7.08 5.00
N ASN A 78 -35.83 7.45 3.72
CA ASN A 78 -35.92 8.85 3.28
C ASN A 78 -37.38 9.35 3.16
N ARG A 79 -38.38 8.51 3.47
CA ARG A 79 -39.78 8.95 3.47
C ARG A 79 -39.97 10.04 4.54
N PRO A 80 -40.55 11.19 4.19
CA PRO A 80 -40.85 12.22 5.18
C PRO A 80 -41.84 11.66 6.22
N PRO A 81 -41.69 12.03 7.51
CA PRO A 81 -42.62 11.61 8.53
C PRO A 81 -44.03 12.08 8.15
N PRO A 82 -45.08 11.26 8.39
CA PRO A 82 -46.44 11.69 8.12
C PRO A 82 -46.78 12.86 9.06
N PHE A 83 -47.13 14.00 8.48
CA PHE A 83 -47.78 15.13 9.16
C PHE A 83 -49.28 15.07 8.88
#